data_AF-A0A3B0ULS1-F1
#
_entry.id   AF-A0A3B0ULS1-F1
#
_cell.length_a   1.000
_cell.length_b   1.000
_cell.length_c   1.000
_cell.angle_alpha   90.00
_cell.angle_beta   90.00
_cell.angle_gamma   90.00
#
_symmetry.space_group_name_H-M   'P 1'
#
loop_
_entity.id
_entity.type
_entity.pdbx_description
1 polymer ?
#
loop_
_entity_poly.entity_id
_entity_poly.type
_entity_poly.pdbx_seq_one_letter_code
_entity_poly.pdbx_strand_id
1 'polypeptide(L)'
;MKHLTFNKLSILLLGLVLFSTSCKEQFSEKDALDAQQQIDMAIYVYDAGAKDEPAVVGATVTFVQGTETRTVTTDETGVALFPKAKIGGYILKVTAENFTSYSDNDEIYSDNFRQGQETFQVGIYSLTSDNMATVRGRVAIESDLTNDVTEYAAGIDLNLTVYLSNATEVFTTTTDAEGRYSID
;
A
#
# COMPACT_ATOMS: atom_id res chain seq x y z
N MET A 1 25.39 33.66 84.63
CA MET A 1 24.36 32.62 84.86
C MET A 1 23.03 33.10 84.33
N LYS A 2 22.62 32.61 83.15
CA LYS A 2 21.24 32.49 82.64
C LYS A 2 21.30 31.56 81.43
N HIS A 3 20.39 30.60 81.40
CA HIS A 3 20.43 29.36 80.62
C HIS A 3 20.40 29.56 79.09
N LEU A 4 21.24 28.78 78.41
CA LEU A 4 21.14 28.45 76.98
C LEU A 4 20.13 27.29 76.84
N THR A 5 19.12 27.42 75.98
CA THR A 5 18.34 26.27 75.49
C THR A 5 18.20 26.32 73.98
N PHE A 6 18.73 25.26 73.37
CA PHE A 6 18.61 24.81 71.99
C PHE A 6 17.16 24.38 71.67
N ASN A 7 16.56 24.83 70.56
CA ASN A 7 15.68 23.96 69.75
C ASN A 7 15.29 24.59 68.38
N LYS A 8 15.78 23.94 67.29
CA LYS A 8 15.16 23.62 65.98
C LYS A 8 14.25 24.68 65.31
N LEU A 9 14.68 25.31 64.21
CA LEU A 9 14.64 24.82 62.81
C LEU A 9 13.23 24.43 62.31
N SER A 10 12.57 25.31 61.55
CA SER A 10 11.65 25.01 60.42
C SER A 10 11.18 26.32 59.76
N ILE A 11 11.73 26.67 58.59
CA ILE A 11 11.12 26.53 57.24
C ILE A 11 10.33 27.78 56.83
N LEU A 12 11.02 28.54 55.97
CA LEU A 12 10.60 29.65 55.13
C LEU A 12 9.51 29.18 54.15
N LEU A 13 8.28 29.67 54.28
CA LEU A 13 7.17 29.38 53.38
C LEU A 13 6.58 30.70 52.88
N LEU A 14 6.93 31.10 51.66
CA LEU A 14 6.10 31.80 50.66
C LEU A 14 6.98 32.22 49.46
N GLY A 15 7.51 31.22 48.76
CA GLY A 15 8.11 31.39 47.45
C GLY A 15 7.07 31.13 46.36
N LEU A 16 6.85 32.12 45.50
CA LEU A 16 6.43 32.02 44.09
C LEU A 16 5.44 30.88 43.74
N VAL A 17 4.15 31.19 43.76
CA VAL A 17 3.13 30.46 42.97
C VAL A 17 2.80 31.30 41.74
N LEU A 18 3.75 31.43 40.80
CA LEU A 18 3.51 32.08 39.49
C LEU A 18 4.45 31.56 38.39
N PHE A 19 4.66 30.25 38.26
CA PHE A 19 5.23 29.66 37.02
C PHE A 19 4.79 28.21 36.85
N SER A 20 3.57 27.99 36.35
CA SER A 20 3.20 26.69 35.79
C SER A 20 2.17 26.83 34.66
N THR A 21 2.44 27.69 33.69
CA THR A 21 1.95 27.52 32.32
C THR A 21 3.11 26.92 31.51
N SER A 22 3.40 25.65 31.77
CA SER A 22 4.33 24.87 30.95
C SER A 22 3.58 23.67 30.40
N CYS A 23 3.34 23.76 29.10
CA CYS A 23 2.86 22.77 28.14
C CYS A 23 2.76 21.32 28.65
N LYS A 24 1.53 20.85 28.82
CA LYS A 24 1.20 19.45 28.60
C LYS A 24 -0.09 19.38 27.81
N GLU A 25 0.03 19.46 26.48
CA GLU A 25 -0.93 18.73 25.66
C GLU A 25 -0.79 17.26 26.08
N GLN A 26 -1.80 16.77 26.79
CA GLN A 26 -1.85 15.39 27.24
C GLN A 26 -1.97 14.53 25.99
N PHE A 27 -0.86 13.89 25.61
CA PHE A 27 -0.89 12.77 24.66
C PHE A 27 -1.86 11.74 25.23
N SER A 28 -3.05 11.63 24.65
CA SER A 28 -4.10 10.76 25.19
C SER A 28 -3.80 9.31 24.83
N GLU A 29 -4.35 8.37 25.60
CA GLU A 29 -4.27 6.94 25.28
C GLU A 29 -4.88 6.64 23.90
N LYS A 30 -5.87 7.45 23.49
CA LYS A 30 -6.43 7.42 22.14
C LYS A 30 -5.43 7.88 21.08
N ASP A 31 -4.67 8.95 21.33
CA ASP A 31 -3.63 9.41 20.40
C ASP A 31 -2.50 8.38 20.28
N ALA A 32 -2.18 7.67 21.36
CA ALA A 32 -1.23 6.56 21.36
C ALA A 32 -1.74 5.33 20.58
N LEU A 33 -3.03 5.01 20.68
CA LEU A 33 -3.67 3.93 19.93
C LEU A 33 -3.82 4.28 18.43
N ASP A 34 -4.24 5.51 18.11
CA ASP A 34 -4.38 5.96 16.72
C ASP A 34 -3.01 6.03 16.02
N ALA A 35 -1.95 6.41 16.73
CA ALA A 35 -0.56 6.40 16.22
C ALA A 35 0.02 4.97 16.09
N GLN A 36 -0.50 3.99 16.82
CA GLN A 36 -0.10 2.57 16.71
C GLN A 36 -0.81 1.83 15.55
N GLN A 37 -1.72 2.49 14.83
CA GLN A 37 -2.51 1.90 13.75
C GLN A 37 -2.14 2.42 12.35
N GLN A 38 -1.07 3.20 12.23
CA GLN A 38 -0.65 3.79 10.96
C GLN A 38 0.84 3.61 10.72
N ILE A 39 1.19 3.26 9.48
CA ILE A 39 2.57 3.13 9.02
C ILE A 39 2.72 3.85 7.67
N ASP A 40 3.94 4.20 7.29
CA ASP A 40 4.21 4.66 5.94
C ASP A 40 4.37 3.45 5.00
N MET A 41 3.63 3.43 3.89
CA MET A 41 3.76 2.39 2.87
C MET A 41 4.56 2.90 1.70
N ALA A 42 5.71 2.27 1.43
CA ALA A 42 6.50 2.51 0.24
C ALA A 42 6.23 1.40 -0.78
N ILE A 43 5.70 1.75 -1.95
CA ILE A 43 5.52 0.81 -3.05
C ILE A 43 6.68 1.00 -4.02
N TYR A 44 7.56 0.01 -4.10
CA TYR A 44 8.67 -0.01 -5.05
C TYR A 44 8.24 -0.76 -6.31
N VAL A 45 8.25 -0.06 -7.46
CA VAL A 45 7.86 -0.62 -8.76
C VAL A 45 9.10 -0.79 -9.62
N TYR A 46 9.29 -1.98 -10.17
CA TYR A 46 10.45 -2.31 -10.99
C TYR A 46 10.07 -3.16 -12.20
N ASP A 47 10.94 -3.13 -13.23
CA ASP A 47 10.78 -3.95 -14.43
C ASP A 47 11.30 -5.37 -14.17
N ALA A 48 10.40 -6.29 -13.82
CA ALA A 48 10.72 -7.68 -13.53
C ALA A 48 11.16 -8.47 -14.78
N GLY A 49 10.98 -7.92 -15.98
CA GLY A 49 11.42 -8.53 -17.23
C GLY A 49 12.89 -8.26 -17.57
N ALA A 50 13.48 -7.22 -16.98
CA ALA A 50 14.85 -6.82 -17.27
C ALA A 50 15.84 -7.42 -16.25
N LYS A 51 17.04 -7.76 -16.73
CA LYS A 51 18.07 -8.47 -15.94
C LYS A 51 18.45 -7.77 -14.63
N ASP A 52 18.50 -6.45 -14.65
CA ASP A 52 18.93 -5.63 -13.51
C ASP A 52 17.73 -5.06 -12.72
N GLU A 53 16.50 -5.50 -13.05
CA GLU A 53 15.26 -5.09 -12.39
C GLU A 53 15.17 -3.58 -12.13
N PRO A 54 15.34 -2.74 -13.18
CA PRO A 54 15.41 -1.30 -13.03
C PRO A 54 14.09 -0.74 -12.49
N ALA A 55 14.21 0.31 -11.67
CA ALA A 55 13.07 1.06 -11.18
C ALA A 55 12.19 1.59 -12.34
N VAL A 56 10.87 1.47 -12.21
CA VAL A 56 9.92 2.06 -13.16
C VAL A 56 9.53 3.44 -12.66
N VAL A 57 10.04 4.48 -13.33
CA VAL A 57 9.76 5.88 -13.03
C VAL A 57 8.44 6.32 -13.69
N GLY A 58 7.61 7.07 -12.95
CA GLY A 58 6.35 7.60 -13.47
C GLY A 58 5.20 6.59 -13.54
N ALA A 59 5.34 5.40 -12.96
CA ALA A 59 4.24 4.47 -12.78
C ALA A 59 3.16 5.08 -11.87
N THR A 60 1.90 4.99 -12.28
CA THR A 60 0.77 5.41 -11.46
C THR A 60 0.37 4.29 -10.52
N VAL A 61 0.51 4.53 -9.22
CA VAL A 61 0.15 3.60 -8.15
C VAL A 61 -1.12 4.10 -7.48
N THR A 62 -2.17 3.29 -7.48
CA THR A 62 -3.43 3.56 -6.79
C THR A 62 -3.58 2.61 -5.61
N PHE A 63 -3.70 3.18 -4.42
CA PHE A 63 -3.85 2.48 -3.15
C PHE A 63 -5.25 2.76 -2.59
N VAL A 64 -6.07 1.71 -2.48
CA VAL A 64 -7.44 1.80 -1.96
C VAL A 64 -7.50 1.11 -0.61
N GLN A 65 -7.97 1.82 0.41
CA GLN A 65 -8.14 1.28 1.75
C GLN A 65 -9.48 1.72 2.34
N GLY A 66 -10.39 0.77 2.51
CA GLY A 66 -11.78 1.07 2.86
C GLY A 66 -12.46 1.92 1.79
N THR A 67 -12.88 3.13 2.16
CA THR A 67 -13.49 4.10 1.23
C THR A 67 -12.50 5.12 0.67
N GLU A 68 -11.24 5.07 1.09
CA GLU A 68 -10.21 6.02 0.70
C GLU A 68 -9.43 5.49 -0.50
N THR A 69 -9.29 6.31 -1.54
CA THR A 69 -8.47 6.03 -2.71
C THR A 69 -7.40 7.11 -2.82
N ARG A 70 -6.14 6.70 -2.85
CA ARG A 70 -4.98 7.58 -3.04
C ARG A 70 -4.23 7.16 -4.28
N THR A 71 -3.77 8.12 -5.08
CA THR A 71 -2.98 7.85 -6.29
C THR A 71 -1.70 8.67 -6.25
N VAL A 72 -0.57 8.01 -6.45
CA VAL A 72 0.78 8.59 -6.43
C VAL A 72 1.56 8.05 -7.61
N THR A 73 2.39 8.87 -8.23
CA THR A 73 3.33 8.44 -9.27
C THR A 73 4.69 8.09 -8.67
N THR A 74 5.33 7.03 -9.14
CA THR A 74 6.67 6.66 -8.69
C THR A 74 7.70 7.73 -9.06
N ASP A 75 8.66 7.95 -8.16
CA ASP A 75 9.77 8.88 -8.35
C ASP A 75 10.94 8.27 -9.15
N GLU A 76 12.08 8.97 -9.20
CA GLU A 76 13.30 8.51 -9.89
C GLU A 76 13.87 7.20 -9.32
N THR A 77 13.49 6.84 -8.10
CA THR A 77 13.87 5.58 -7.45
C THR A 77 12.84 4.48 -7.66
N GLY A 78 11.76 4.73 -8.40
CA GLY A 78 10.67 3.78 -8.61
C GLY A 78 9.73 3.65 -7.42
N VAL A 79 9.78 4.59 -6.46
CA VAL A 79 9.01 4.49 -5.21
C VAL A 79 7.80 5.43 -5.25
N ALA A 80 6.64 4.90 -4.90
CA ALA A 80 5.44 5.67 -4.56
C ALA A 80 5.18 5.56 -3.05
N LEU A 81 5.19 6.69 -2.35
CA LEU A 81 5.03 6.74 -0.89
C LEU A 81 3.59 7.11 -0.49
N PHE A 82 2.98 6.28 0.34
CA PHE A 82 1.67 6.48 0.95
C PHE A 82 1.85 6.62 2.47
N PRO A 83 2.05 7.85 2.97
CA PRO A 83 2.24 8.06 4.40
C PRO A 83 0.97 7.73 5.18
N LYS A 84 1.13 7.31 6.43
CA LYS A 84 0.02 7.06 7.37
C LYS A 84 -1.06 6.11 6.82
N ALA A 85 -0.66 5.09 6.05
CA ALA A 85 -1.55 4.00 5.69
C ALA A 85 -1.99 3.27 6.95
N LYS A 86 -3.26 2.89 7.05
CA LYS A 86 -3.78 2.19 8.22
C LYS A 86 -3.36 0.74 8.16
N ILE A 87 -3.18 0.11 9.31
CA ILE A 87 -3.07 -1.35 9.41
C ILE A 87 -4.39 -1.96 8.91
N GLY A 88 -4.30 -3.07 8.17
CA GLY A 88 -5.44 -3.77 7.58
C GLY A 88 -5.41 -3.86 6.05
N GLY A 89 -6.43 -4.52 5.49
CA GLY A 89 -6.55 -4.80 4.07
C GLY A 89 -6.57 -3.57 3.15
N TYR A 90 -5.95 -3.71 1.99
CA TYR A 90 -5.90 -2.72 0.91
C TYR A 90 -5.97 -3.38 -0.47
N ILE A 91 -6.32 -2.58 -1.47
CA ILE A 91 -6.18 -2.95 -2.89
C ILE A 91 -5.13 -2.05 -3.52
N LEU A 92 -4.14 -2.67 -4.14
CA LEU A 92 -3.09 -1.98 -4.87
C LEU A 92 -3.30 -2.17 -6.37
N LYS A 93 -3.19 -1.09 -7.13
CA LYS A 93 -3.20 -1.11 -8.60
C LYS A 93 -2.03 -0.31 -9.13
N VAL A 94 -1.29 -0.88 -10.07
CA VAL A 94 -0.14 -0.21 -10.70
C VAL A 94 -0.32 -0.23 -12.22
N THR A 95 -0.15 0.94 -12.83
CA THR A 95 -0.19 1.11 -14.29
C THR A 95 0.97 2.01 -14.72
N ALA A 96 1.68 1.64 -15.78
CA ALA A 96 2.69 2.48 -16.41
C ALA A 96 2.61 2.33 -17.93
N GLU A 97 3.02 3.37 -18.67
CA GLU A 97 3.03 3.34 -20.14
C GLU A 97 4.04 2.31 -20.63
N ASN A 98 3.64 1.46 -21.59
CA ASN A 98 4.46 0.37 -22.12
C ASN A 98 4.87 -0.69 -21.07
N PHE A 99 4.06 -0.87 -20.03
CA PHE A 99 4.21 -1.97 -19.07
C PHE A 99 2.87 -2.70 -18.85
N THR A 100 2.95 -3.93 -18.35
CA THR A 100 1.79 -4.66 -17.87
C THR A 100 1.14 -3.95 -16.68
N SER A 101 -0.18 -4.07 -16.54
CA SER A 101 -0.90 -3.60 -15.35
C SER A 101 -0.88 -4.67 -14.25
N TYR A 102 -0.78 -4.24 -13.00
CA TYR A 102 -0.79 -5.10 -11.82
C TYR A 102 -1.93 -4.71 -10.89
N SER A 103 -2.58 -5.70 -10.27
CA SER A 103 -3.59 -5.49 -9.22
C SER A 103 -3.51 -6.59 -8.19
N ASP A 104 -3.52 -6.21 -6.91
CA ASP A 104 -3.50 -7.16 -5.81
C ASP A 104 -4.34 -6.68 -4.61
N ASN A 105 -4.76 -7.62 -3.79
CA ASN A 105 -5.43 -7.37 -2.52
C ASN A 105 -4.60 -8.03 -1.42
N ASP A 106 -4.06 -7.20 -0.53
CA ASP A 106 -3.17 -7.63 0.53
C ASP A 106 -3.47 -6.84 1.81
N GLU A 107 -2.79 -7.15 2.90
CA GLU A 107 -3.01 -6.57 4.21
C GLU A 107 -1.71 -6.06 4.82
N ILE A 108 -1.79 -4.85 5.40
CA ILE A 108 -0.72 -4.34 6.26
C ILE A 108 -0.87 -5.00 7.62
N TYR A 109 0.08 -5.85 8.00
CA TYR A 109 0.06 -6.58 9.27
C TYR A 109 0.68 -5.77 10.41
N SER A 110 0.13 -5.90 11.62
CA SER A 110 0.62 -5.23 12.83
C SER A 110 1.76 -5.96 13.54
N ASP A 111 2.44 -6.89 12.87
CA ASP A 111 3.32 -7.87 13.49
C ASP A 111 4.48 -7.22 14.28
N ASN A 112 4.78 -5.96 13.97
CA ASN A 112 5.71 -5.14 14.73
C ASN A 112 5.16 -3.72 14.95
N PHE A 113 4.54 -3.46 16.11
CA PHE A 113 4.00 -2.16 16.54
C PHE A 113 5.03 -1.00 16.60
N ARG A 114 6.29 -1.24 16.26
CA ARG A 114 7.36 -0.24 16.17
C ARG A 114 7.78 0.07 14.73
N GLN A 115 7.23 -0.62 13.75
CA GLN A 115 7.59 -0.43 12.35
C GLN A 115 6.90 0.84 11.83
N GLY A 116 7.69 1.89 11.61
CA GLY A 116 7.19 3.15 11.08
C GLY A 116 6.96 3.14 9.56
N GLN A 117 7.54 2.16 8.85
CA GLN A 117 7.43 2.03 7.41
C GLN A 117 7.51 0.56 6.97
N GLU A 118 6.73 0.21 5.97
CA GLU A 118 6.80 -1.05 5.25
C GLU A 118 7.01 -0.81 3.75
N THR A 119 7.75 -1.72 3.10
CA THR A 119 8.03 -1.64 1.67
C THR A 119 7.43 -2.85 0.98
N PHE A 120 6.54 -2.60 0.02
CA PHE A 120 5.97 -3.63 -0.84
C PHE A 120 6.60 -3.51 -2.23
N GLN A 121 7.05 -4.64 -2.79
CA GLN A 121 7.72 -4.67 -4.09
C GLN A 121 6.76 -5.18 -5.16
N VAL A 122 6.66 -4.46 -6.26
CA VAL A 122 5.78 -4.79 -7.39
C VAL A 122 6.63 -4.91 -8.65
N GLY A 123 6.73 -6.11 -9.17
CA GLY A 123 7.26 -6.37 -10.50
C GLY A 123 6.18 -6.12 -11.56
N ILE A 124 6.48 -5.31 -12.56
CA ILE A 124 5.71 -5.21 -13.81
C ILE A 124 6.64 -5.48 -14.99
N TYR A 125 6.10 -5.86 -16.14
CA TYR A 125 6.90 -6.30 -17.28
C TYR A 125 6.82 -5.29 -18.42
N SER A 126 7.97 -4.92 -18.98
CA SER A 126 8.00 -4.03 -20.15
C SER A 126 7.36 -4.69 -21.38
N LEU A 127 6.43 -3.96 -21.99
CA LEU A 127 5.75 -4.32 -23.24
C LEU A 127 6.61 -4.12 -24.51
N THR A 128 7.85 -3.68 -24.34
CA THR A 128 8.75 -3.33 -25.46
C THR A 128 9.92 -4.30 -25.60
N SER A 129 10.00 -5.33 -24.76
CA SER A 129 11.10 -6.29 -24.80
C SER A 129 10.93 -7.30 -25.96
N ASP A 130 12.04 -7.75 -26.53
CA ASP A 130 12.02 -8.77 -27.62
C ASP A 130 11.63 -10.18 -27.13
N ASN A 131 11.41 -10.36 -25.81
CA ASN A 131 11.18 -11.65 -25.15
C ASN A 131 9.77 -11.78 -24.55
N MET A 132 8.77 -11.12 -25.13
CA MET A 132 7.40 -11.22 -24.67
C MET A 132 6.69 -12.46 -25.19
N ALA A 133 5.90 -13.08 -24.31
CA ALA A 133 5.00 -14.16 -24.65
C ALA A 133 3.57 -13.70 -24.40
N THR A 134 2.83 -13.43 -25.47
CA THR A 134 1.43 -13.03 -25.34
C THR A 134 0.56 -14.20 -24.93
N VAL A 135 -0.18 -14.08 -23.83
CA VAL A 135 -1.26 -15.00 -23.48
C VAL A 135 -2.55 -14.49 -24.09
N ARG A 136 -3.14 -15.30 -24.97
CA ARG A 136 -4.43 -15.01 -25.61
C ARG A 136 -5.45 -16.06 -25.25
N GLY A 137 -6.68 -15.63 -25.08
CA GLY A 137 -7.79 -16.54 -24.89
C GLY A 137 -9.10 -15.90 -25.28
N ARG A 138 -10.17 -16.65 -25.00
CA ARG A 138 -11.53 -16.25 -25.28
C ARG A 138 -12.43 -16.75 -24.17
N VAL A 139 -13.26 -15.86 -23.64
CA VAL A 139 -14.23 -16.18 -22.59
C VAL A 139 -15.61 -16.25 -23.21
N ALA A 140 -16.25 -17.40 -23.03
CA ALA A 140 -17.66 -17.60 -23.32
C ALA A 140 -18.42 -17.77 -22.00
N ILE A 141 -19.67 -17.34 -22.00
CA ILE A 141 -20.62 -17.57 -20.92
C ILE A 141 -21.81 -18.33 -21.48
N GLU A 142 -22.61 -18.89 -20.60
CA GLU A 142 -23.87 -19.55 -20.95
C GLU A 142 -24.94 -18.96 -20.03
N SER A 143 -25.60 -17.89 -20.50
CA SER A 143 -26.66 -17.22 -19.74
C SER A 143 -28.05 -17.75 -20.09
N ASP A 144 -28.25 -18.23 -21.32
CA ASP A 144 -29.46 -18.90 -21.76
C ASP A 144 -29.27 -20.41 -21.91
N LEU A 145 -29.86 -21.19 -21.01
CA LEU A 145 -29.82 -22.66 -21.02
C LEU A 145 -30.79 -23.28 -22.05
N THR A 146 -31.44 -22.49 -22.90
CA THR A 146 -32.43 -22.96 -23.88
C THR A 146 -31.93 -23.00 -25.32
N ASN A 147 -30.71 -22.53 -25.58
CA ASN A 147 -30.10 -22.56 -26.89
C ASN A 147 -28.60 -22.93 -26.81
N ASP A 148 -28.06 -23.49 -27.89
CA ASP A 148 -26.65 -23.90 -27.96
C ASP A 148 -25.75 -22.85 -28.64
N VAL A 149 -26.22 -21.59 -28.75
CA VAL A 149 -25.44 -20.51 -29.35
C VAL A 149 -24.40 -20.04 -28.35
N THR A 150 -23.14 -20.00 -28.77
CA THR A 150 -22.06 -19.47 -27.91
C THR A 150 -22.29 -17.99 -27.62
N GLU A 151 -22.41 -17.65 -26.34
CA GLU A 151 -22.47 -16.26 -25.88
C GLU A 151 -21.07 -15.83 -25.40
N TYR A 152 -20.64 -14.66 -25.86
CA TYR A 152 -19.32 -14.13 -25.48
C TYR A 152 -19.43 -13.19 -24.30
N ALA A 153 -18.50 -13.31 -23.37
CA ALA A 153 -18.40 -12.42 -22.24
C ALA A 153 -17.69 -11.15 -22.70
N ALA A 154 -18.46 -10.11 -23.07
CA ALA A 154 -17.93 -8.86 -23.59
C ALA A 154 -17.82 -7.78 -22.50
N GLY A 155 -16.71 -7.04 -22.49
CA GLY A 155 -16.51 -5.91 -21.57
C GLY A 155 -16.35 -6.31 -20.11
N ILE A 156 -16.03 -7.57 -19.82
CA ILE A 156 -15.73 -8.04 -18.48
C ILE A 156 -14.25 -7.91 -18.16
N ASP A 157 -13.95 -7.46 -16.94
CA ASP A 157 -12.61 -7.44 -16.38
C ASP A 157 -12.20 -8.84 -15.94
N LEU A 158 -11.01 -9.26 -16.35
CA LEU A 158 -10.40 -10.55 -16.04
C LEU A 158 -9.17 -10.34 -15.18
N ASN A 159 -9.02 -11.18 -14.16
CA ASN A 159 -7.77 -11.38 -13.42
C ASN A 159 -7.17 -12.71 -13.86
N LEU A 160 -6.01 -12.68 -14.52
CA LEU A 160 -5.29 -13.85 -14.99
C LEU A 160 -4.08 -14.11 -14.12
N THR A 161 -4.07 -15.23 -13.42
CA THR A 161 -2.91 -15.70 -12.68
C THR A 161 -2.03 -16.56 -13.59
N VAL A 162 -0.80 -16.10 -13.84
CA VAL A 162 0.21 -16.83 -14.60
C VAL A 162 1.24 -17.39 -13.64
N TYR A 163 1.37 -18.71 -13.64
CA TYR A 163 2.39 -19.41 -12.87
C TYR A 163 3.66 -19.55 -13.71
N LEU A 164 4.68 -18.78 -13.35
CA LEU A 164 6.03 -18.87 -13.90
C LEU A 164 6.87 -19.83 -13.05
N SER A 165 7.99 -20.31 -13.57
CA SER A 165 8.84 -21.28 -12.86
C SER A 165 9.44 -20.73 -11.56
N ASN A 166 9.48 -19.41 -11.40
CA ASN A 166 10.06 -18.70 -10.28
C ASN A 166 9.13 -17.64 -9.65
N ALA A 167 7.93 -17.43 -10.19
CA ALA A 167 7.02 -16.37 -9.74
C ALA A 167 5.55 -16.72 -10.04
N THR A 168 4.62 -16.05 -9.37
CA THR A 168 3.19 -16.07 -9.71
C THR A 168 2.76 -14.64 -9.93
N GLU A 169 2.26 -14.35 -11.12
CA GLU A 169 1.92 -12.99 -11.53
C GLU A 169 0.42 -12.88 -11.82
N VAL A 170 -0.17 -11.75 -11.46
CA VAL A 170 -1.58 -11.46 -11.72
C VAL A 170 -1.69 -10.31 -12.71
N PHE A 171 -2.23 -10.61 -13.88
CA PHE A 171 -2.49 -9.64 -14.94
C PHE A 171 -3.97 -9.30 -15.00
N THR A 172 -4.28 -8.05 -15.29
CA THR A 172 -5.66 -7.59 -15.50
C THR A 172 -5.88 -7.18 -16.96
N THR A 173 -7.00 -7.59 -17.54
CA THR A 173 -7.38 -7.19 -18.92
C THR A 173 -8.91 -7.17 -19.06
N THR A 174 -9.41 -6.58 -20.13
CA THR A 174 -10.85 -6.53 -20.44
C THR A 174 -11.11 -7.25 -21.77
N THR A 175 -12.21 -8.01 -21.82
CA THR A 175 -12.63 -8.74 -23.02
C THR A 175 -13.26 -7.83 -24.09
N ASP A 176 -12.99 -8.14 -25.37
CA ASP A 176 -13.65 -7.48 -26.51
C ASP A 176 -15.09 -7.98 -26.76
N ALA A 177 -15.75 -7.47 -27.81
CA ALA A 177 -17.13 -7.85 -28.16
C ALA A 177 -17.29 -9.34 -28.50
N GLU A 178 -16.20 -9.99 -28.92
CA GLU A 178 -16.13 -11.41 -29.22
C GLU A 178 -15.60 -12.23 -28.03
N GLY A 179 -15.46 -11.63 -26.85
CA GLY A 179 -14.97 -12.24 -25.62
C GLY A 179 -13.48 -12.55 -25.64
N ARG A 180 -12.72 -12.01 -26.58
CA ARG A 180 -11.27 -12.25 -26.69
C ARG A 180 -10.53 -11.34 -25.73
N TYR A 181 -9.40 -11.82 -25.25
CA TYR A 181 -8.46 -11.03 -24.48
C TYR A 181 -7.03 -11.34 -24.93
N SER A 182 -6.15 -10.39 -24.67
CA SER A 182 -4.71 -10.50 -24.87
C SER A 182 -4.04 -9.83 -23.68
N ILE A 183 -3.07 -10.51 -23.09
CA ILE A 183 -2.08 -9.91 -22.20
C ILE A 183 -0.73 -10.15 -22.84
N ASP A 184 0.02 -9.07 -23.03
CA ASP A 184 1.37 -9.12 -23.55
C ASP A 184 2.35 -9.25 -22.39
#